data_AF-N2ADM1-F1
#
_entry.id   AF-N2ADM1-F1
#
_cell.length_a   1.000
_cell.length_b   1.000
_cell.length_c   1.000
_cell.angle_alpha   90.00
_cell.angle_beta   90.00
_cell.angle_gamma   90.00
#
_symmetry.space_group_name_H-M   'P 1'
#
loop_
_entity.id
_entity.type
_entity.pdbx_description
1 polymer ?
#
loop_
_entity_poly.entity_id
_entity_poly.type
_entity_poly.pdbx_seq_one_letter_code
_entity_poly.pdbx_strand_id
1 'polypeptide(L)'
;MKPSRTKWNAIGAVNEFGEYPDAAGAFFSFPYYHTRFFTLTSEDFNNTDEIRYLGYKPDFARISEKELAKWEDGGQRALDESPNCGEGQAITARTENYLRKFIELCRQKEIPLLLVNAPFANQVEEKQTADAYIRTIAEEYQVPLIEGNQCKEEMQIRFADDLLDASHLNYYGSLKYTDYLAAWMQEHIDIPDRRNDAAYEKWAQISELFRHRELNGRQLKEIETKDAYMEALKEQPDSVTAVCWENNGALNIYQAGACVFQATSDEDYVKYLNLAGSDLAIRCTDGNTAVIVDREQYHFTEDGLNILVYDRIAEQVIDGVGFDEKNEMAAVR
;
A
#
# COMPACT_ATOMS: atom_id res chain seq x y z
N MET A 1 -23.20 15.19 1.69
CA MET A 1 -24.34 15.33 0.74
C MET A 1 -25.11 16.62 1.00
N LYS A 2 -25.45 17.38 -0.05
CA LYS A 2 -26.34 18.56 0.07
C LYS A 2 -27.72 18.16 0.60
N PRO A 3 -28.40 19.00 1.39
CA PRO A 3 -29.78 18.75 1.82
C PRO A 3 -30.68 18.50 0.60
N SER A 4 -31.41 17.38 0.60
CA SER A 4 -32.30 16.99 -0.49
C SER A 4 -33.44 16.12 0.01
N ARG A 5 -34.56 16.10 -0.70
CA ARG A 5 -35.70 15.24 -0.33
C ARG A 5 -35.31 13.76 -0.21
N THR A 6 -34.41 13.30 -1.07
CA THR A 6 -33.84 11.94 -1.00
C THR A 6 -33.08 11.70 0.30
N LYS A 7 -32.28 12.67 0.74
CA LYS A 7 -31.54 12.59 2.01
C LYS A 7 -32.49 12.55 3.21
N TRP A 8 -33.55 13.37 3.20
CA TRP A 8 -34.56 13.40 4.27
C TRP A 8 -35.28 12.05 4.40
N ASN A 9 -35.71 11.49 3.28
CA ASN A 9 -36.40 10.19 3.26
C ASN A 9 -35.48 9.05 3.72
N ALA A 10 -34.21 9.08 3.36
CA ALA A 10 -33.24 8.09 3.81
C ALA A 10 -33.00 8.15 5.33
N ILE A 11 -32.90 9.36 5.90
CA ILE A 11 -32.78 9.55 7.36
C ILE A 11 -34.05 9.04 8.07
N GLY A 12 -35.22 9.33 7.52
CA GLY A 12 -36.49 8.81 8.06
C GLY A 12 -36.52 7.28 8.07
N ALA A 13 -36.12 6.65 6.98
CA ALA A 13 -36.10 5.19 6.87
C ALA A 13 -35.10 4.52 7.82
N VAL A 14 -33.93 5.13 8.04
CA VAL A 14 -32.93 4.59 8.99
C VAL A 14 -33.40 4.75 10.44
N ASN A 15 -34.03 5.88 10.76
CA ASN A 15 -34.50 6.17 12.12
C ASN A 15 -35.71 5.30 12.54
N GLU A 16 -36.40 4.63 11.63
CA GLU A 16 -37.47 3.68 11.98
C GLU A 16 -36.97 2.43 12.72
N PHE A 17 -35.66 2.13 12.68
CA PHE A 17 -35.06 0.92 13.26
C PHE A 17 -34.47 1.10 14.68
N GLY A 18 -34.71 2.24 15.34
CA GLY A 18 -34.51 2.37 16.79
C GLY A 18 -33.13 2.84 17.26
N GLU A 19 -32.16 3.07 16.37
CA GLU A 19 -30.91 3.76 16.69
C GLU A 19 -30.83 5.08 15.92
N TYR A 20 -30.96 6.20 16.64
CA TYR A 20 -31.23 7.51 16.04
C TYR A 20 -29.98 8.40 15.97
N PRO A 21 -29.49 8.75 14.78
CA PRO A 21 -28.93 10.08 14.56
C PRO A 21 -30.07 11.13 14.64
N ASP A 22 -29.79 12.28 15.27
CA ASP A 22 -30.66 13.46 15.24
C ASP A 22 -30.97 13.79 13.78
N ALA A 23 -32.24 13.69 13.41
CA ALA A 23 -32.66 13.75 12.01
C ALA A 23 -32.31 15.11 11.38
N ALA A 24 -32.42 16.19 12.17
CA ALA A 24 -32.02 17.51 11.72
C ALA A 24 -30.51 17.57 11.48
N GLY A 25 -29.71 17.11 12.45
CA GLY A 25 -28.27 17.13 12.33
C GLY A 25 -27.74 16.22 11.22
N ALA A 26 -28.30 15.03 11.04
CA ALA A 26 -27.95 14.14 9.93
C ALA A 26 -28.33 14.77 8.57
N PHE A 27 -29.47 15.46 8.52
CA PHE A 27 -29.97 16.11 7.32
C PHE A 27 -29.10 17.28 6.89
N PHE A 28 -28.62 18.08 7.84
CA PHE A 28 -27.67 19.15 7.57
C PHE A 28 -26.21 18.66 7.57
N SER A 29 -25.98 17.38 7.88
CA SER A 29 -24.64 16.80 8.10
C SER A 29 -23.85 17.50 9.21
N PHE A 30 -24.53 18.22 10.12
CA PHE A 30 -23.93 18.99 11.20
C PHE A 30 -24.67 18.67 12.51
N PRO A 31 -24.01 18.16 13.56
CA PRO A 31 -22.56 18.07 13.71
C PRO A 31 -21.95 16.78 13.14
N TYR A 32 -22.74 15.77 12.78
CA TYR A 32 -22.27 14.38 12.54
C TYR A 32 -21.09 14.20 11.57
N TYR A 33 -21.05 14.96 10.48
CA TYR A 33 -19.94 14.91 9.54
C TYR A 33 -19.13 16.19 9.72
N HIS A 34 -17.80 16.06 9.86
CA HIS A 34 -16.87 17.16 10.14
C HIS A 34 -16.83 17.66 11.59
N THR A 35 -17.22 16.87 12.60
CA THR A 35 -16.98 17.20 14.03
C THR A 35 -15.52 17.23 14.45
N ARG A 36 -14.59 16.75 13.61
CA ARG A 36 -13.16 16.88 13.90
C ARG A 36 -12.73 18.33 14.06
N PHE A 37 -13.49 19.34 13.63
CA PHE A 37 -13.22 20.76 13.90
C PHE A 37 -12.89 21.07 15.36
N PHE A 38 -13.52 20.38 16.33
CA PHE A 38 -13.24 20.56 17.76
C PHE A 38 -12.02 19.78 18.26
N THR A 39 -11.51 18.86 17.47
CA THR A 39 -10.34 18.01 17.76
C THR A 39 -9.20 18.25 16.77
N LEU A 40 -9.28 19.30 15.94
CA LEU A 40 -8.21 19.64 15.02
C LEU A 40 -7.02 20.13 15.84
N THR A 41 -5.87 19.51 15.67
CA THR A 41 -4.60 19.97 16.24
C THR A 41 -3.78 20.63 15.14
N SER A 42 -2.63 21.23 15.49
CA SER A 42 -1.67 21.72 14.49
C SER A 42 -1.21 20.61 13.53
N GLU A 43 -1.23 19.35 13.98
CA GLU A 43 -0.88 18.16 13.20
C GLU A 43 -1.86 17.91 12.04
N ASP A 44 -3.13 18.29 12.18
CA ASP A 44 -4.12 18.17 11.09
C ASP A 44 -3.92 19.18 9.96
N PHE A 45 -3.16 20.25 10.21
CA PHE A 45 -2.83 21.29 9.22
C PHE A 45 -1.41 21.17 8.70
N ASN A 46 -0.55 20.47 9.45
CA ASN A 46 0.75 20.04 8.99
C ASN A 46 0.50 18.75 8.19
N ASN A 47 0.48 18.86 6.86
CA ASN A 47 0.33 17.73 5.95
C ASN A 47 1.58 16.82 6.03
N THR A 48 1.79 16.13 7.15
CA THR A 48 3.11 15.57 7.47
C THR A 48 3.33 14.15 6.97
N ASP A 49 2.32 13.28 6.85
CA ASP A 49 2.66 11.85 6.69
C ASP A 49 1.84 11.06 5.66
N GLU A 50 0.71 11.57 5.14
CA GLU A 50 -0.06 10.84 4.13
C GLU A 50 0.30 11.26 2.71
N ILE A 51 1.38 10.68 2.17
CA ILE A 51 1.60 10.70 0.73
C ILE A 51 0.50 9.90 0.06
N ARG A 52 -0.31 10.60 -0.73
CA ARG A 52 -1.34 9.96 -1.55
C ARG A 52 -0.71 9.56 -2.87
N TYR A 53 -0.58 8.25 -3.10
CA TYR A 53 -0.12 7.70 -4.37
C TYR A 53 -1.25 7.76 -5.42
N LEU A 54 -1.77 8.96 -5.67
CA LEU A 54 -2.95 9.23 -6.52
C LEU A 54 -4.20 8.48 -6.05
N GLY A 55 -4.36 8.36 -4.73
CA GLY A 55 -5.47 7.64 -4.09
C GLY A 55 -5.17 6.19 -3.77
N TYR A 56 -4.03 5.65 -4.22
CA TYR A 56 -3.55 4.35 -3.78
C TYR A 56 -2.95 4.42 -2.37
N LYS A 57 -3.31 3.45 -1.53
CA LYS A 57 -2.73 3.21 -0.20
C LYS A 57 -2.20 1.77 -0.18
N PRO A 58 -0.89 1.55 -0.18
CA PRO A 58 -0.35 0.19 -0.06
C PRO A 58 -0.61 -0.35 1.34
N ASP A 59 -0.85 -1.65 1.42
CA ASP A 59 -0.74 -2.39 2.69
C ASP A 59 0.00 -3.70 2.41
N PHE A 60 1.05 -3.97 3.19
CA PHE A 60 1.91 -5.14 3.02
C PHE A 60 1.60 -6.24 4.03
N ALA A 61 0.63 -6.00 4.94
CA ALA A 61 0.24 -6.99 5.91
C ALA A 61 -0.44 -8.20 5.22
N ARG A 62 -0.32 -9.34 5.86
CA ARG A 62 -0.97 -10.59 5.45
C ARG A 62 -2.07 -10.91 6.44
N ILE A 63 -3.18 -11.42 5.92
CA ILE A 63 -4.25 -11.98 6.72
C ILE A 63 -3.67 -13.07 7.65
N SER A 64 -4.08 -13.06 8.92
CA SER A 64 -3.63 -14.11 9.85
C SER A 64 -4.22 -15.46 9.50
N GLU A 65 -3.48 -16.56 9.73
CA GLU A 65 -3.98 -17.94 9.55
C GLU A 65 -5.30 -18.18 10.29
N LYS A 66 -5.42 -17.65 11.51
CA LYS A 66 -6.64 -17.74 12.32
C LYS A 66 -7.84 -17.06 11.68
N GLU A 67 -7.62 -15.92 11.01
CA GLU A 67 -8.68 -15.23 10.30
C GLU A 67 -9.03 -15.95 9.00
N LEU A 68 -8.02 -16.38 8.24
CA LEU A 68 -8.21 -17.10 6.98
C LEU A 68 -8.95 -18.43 7.18
N ALA A 69 -8.60 -19.20 8.22
CA ALA A 69 -9.23 -20.48 8.55
C ALA A 69 -10.74 -20.38 8.81
N LYS A 70 -11.26 -19.20 9.15
CA LYS A 70 -12.72 -18.98 9.29
C LYS A 70 -13.48 -19.13 7.95
N TRP A 71 -12.76 -19.04 6.84
CA TRP A 71 -13.32 -18.97 5.48
C TRP A 71 -12.95 -20.20 4.63
N GLU A 72 -12.05 -21.07 5.10
CA GLU A 72 -11.60 -22.27 4.38
C GLU A 72 -12.65 -23.39 4.31
N ASP A 73 -13.57 -23.45 5.29
CA ASP A 73 -14.57 -24.53 5.41
C ASP A 73 -16.00 -24.06 5.06
N GLY A 74 -16.13 -23.28 3.98
CA GLY A 74 -17.44 -22.78 3.51
C GLY A 74 -18.14 -21.81 4.49
N GLY A 75 -17.38 -21.26 5.44
CA GLY A 75 -17.76 -20.17 6.34
C GLY A 75 -19.23 -20.13 6.72
N GLN A 76 -19.71 -21.09 7.52
CA GLN A 76 -21.00 -20.98 8.20
C GLN A 76 -20.93 -19.85 9.24
N ARG A 77 -20.92 -18.62 8.78
CA ARG A 77 -21.26 -17.47 9.61
C ARG A 77 -22.51 -16.86 9.01
N ALA A 78 -23.64 -17.02 9.71
CA ALA A 78 -24.74 -16.09 9.57
C ALA A 78 -24.17 -14.72 9.88
N LEU A 79 -24.28 -13.79 8.93
CA LEU A 79 -23.80 -12.43 9.10
C LEU A 79 -24.50 -11.84 10.31
N ASP A 80 -23.75 -11.62 11.37
CA ASP A 80 -24.09 -10.54 12.29
C ASP A 80 -23.82 -9.26 11.47
N GLU A 81 -24.89 -8.61 11.02
CA GLU A 81 -24.88 -7.24 10.48
C GLU A 81 -24.43 -6.99 9.03
N SER A 82 -24.66 -7.91 8.07
CA SER A 82 -24.74 -7.50 6.66
C SER A 82 -26.20 -7.22 6.28
N PRO A 83 -26.51 -6.10 5.61
CA PRO A 83 -27.86 -5.86 5.15
C PRO A 83 -28.22 -6.98 4.18
N ASN A 84 -29.24 -7.78 4.53
CA ASN A 84 -29.85 -8.78 3.66
C ASN A 84 -29.85 -8.26 2.21
N CYS A 85 -29.07 -8.89 1.32
CA CYS A 85 -29.20 -8.65 -0.10
C CYS A 85 -30.55 -9.18 -0.51
N GLY A 86 -31.53 -8.27 -0.61
CA GLY A 86 -32.89 -8.59 -1.05
C GLY A 86 -33.68 -9.45 -0.07
N GLU A 87 -34.99 -9.26 -0.01
CA GLU A 87 -35.88 -10.19 0.68
C GLU A 87 -35.94 -11.51 -0.13
N GLY A 88 -34.93 -12.38 0.01
CA GLY A 88 -34.84 -13.66 -0.71
C GLY A 88 -34.45 -13.58 -2.18
N GLN A 89 -33.80 -12.49 -2.62
CA GLN A 89 -33.27 -12.32 -3.99
C GLN A 89 -31.75 -12.21 -3.96
N ALA A 90 -31.05 -12.69 -5.00
CA ALA A 90 -29.58 -12.65 -5.07
C ALA A 90 -28.97 -11.25 -4.84
N ILE A 91 -29.64 -10.21 -5.33
CA ILE A 91 -29.32 -8.81 -5.09
C ILE A 91 -30.62 -8.02 -4.91
N THR A 92 -30.55 -6.83 -4.31
CA THR A 92 -31.74 -5.97 -4.20
C THR A 92 -32.23 -5.48 -5.58
N ALA A 93 -33.54 -5.30 -5.73
CA ALA A 93 -34.13 -4.70 -6.93
C ALA A 93 -33.54 -3.31 -7.28
N ARG A 94 -33.09 -2.56 -6.27
CA ARG A 94 -32.39 -1.29 -6.47
C ARG A 94 -31.02 -1.50 -7.13
N THR A 95 -30.22 -2.42 -6.60
CA THR A 95 -28.89 -2.75 -7.15
C THR A 95 -29.01 -3.18 -8.61
N GLU A 96 -29.93 -4.11 -8.90
CA GLU A 96 -30.16 -4.58 -10.26
C GLU A 96 -30.56 -3.44 -11.21
N ASN A 97 -31.54 -2.63 -10.83
CA ASN A 97 -32.02 -1.51 -11.65
C ASN A 97 -30.89 -0.52 -11.99
N TYR A 98 -29.99 -0.22 -11.04
CA TYR A 98 -28.87 0.68 -11.30
C TYR A 98 -27.76 0.02 -12.11
N LEU A 99 -27.47 -1.27 -11.91
CA LEU A 99 -26.51 -2.02 -12.73
C LEU A 99 -26.95 -2.03 -14.20
N ARG A 100 -28.21 -2.40 -14.47
CA ARG A 100 -28.78 -2.42 -15.83
C ARG A 100 -28.77 -1.03 -16.47
N LYS A 101 -29.19 0.01 -15.74
CA LYS A 101 -29.13 1.40 -16.24
C LYS A 101 -27.71 1.87 -16.55
N PHE A 102 -26.73 1.44 -15.76
CA PHE A 102 -25.33 1.77 -15.98
C PHE A 102 -24.81 1.12 -17.27
N ILE A 103 -25.08 -0.17 -17.46
CA ILE A 103 -24.75 -0.91 -18.69
C ILE A 103 -25.41 -0.24 -19.92
N GLU A 104 -26.71 0.07 -19.83
CA GLU A 104 -27.44 0.72 -20.92
C GLU A 104 -26.90 2.12 -21.24
N LEU A 105 -26.49 2.89 -20.22
CA LEU A 105 -25.88 4.20 -20.40
C LEU A 105 -24.52 4.09 -21.10
N CYS A 106 -23.67 3.16 -20.69
CA CYS A 106 -22.39 2.90 -21.36
C CYS A 106 -22.61 2.55 -22.84
N ARG A 107 -23.57 1.66 -23.12
CA ARG A 107 -23.93 1.29 -24.50
C ARG A 107 -24.44 2.47 -25.32
N GLN A 108 -25.33 3.30 -24.75
CA GLN A 108 -25.86 4.51 -25.42
C GLN A 108 -24.78 5.56 -25.70
N LYS A 109 -23.72 5.58 -24.89
CA LYS A 109 -22.58 6.49 -25.02
C LYS A 109 -21.41 5.89 -25.79
N GLU A 110 -21.56 4.66 -26.30
CA GLU A 110 -20.51 3.93 -27.02
C GLU A 110 -19.23 3.80 -26.17
N ILE A 111 -19.38 3.62 -24.85
CA ILE A 111 -18.29 3.42 -23.90
C ILE A 111 -18.13 1.91 -23.66
N PRO A 112 -16.98 1.32 -24.00
CA PRO A 112 -16.67 -0.07 -23.65
C PRO A 112 -16.76 -0.27 -22.13
N LEU A 113 -17.40 -1.36 -21.72
CA LEU A 113 -17.60 -1.70 -20.31
C LEU A 113 -17.05 -3.09 -20.04
N LEU A 114 -16.24 -3.18 -18.98
CA LEU A 114 -15.83 -4.43 -18.35
C LEU A 114 -16.32 -4.38 -16.91
N LEU A 115 -17.02 -5.43 -16.48
CA LEU A 115 -17.31 -5.65 -15.07
C LEU A 115 -16.16 -6.44 -14.46
N VAL A 116 -15.72 -6.06 -13.26
CA VAL A 116 -14.65 -6.77 -12.55
C VAL A 116 -14.99 -6.92 -11.08
N ASN A 117 -14.49 -8.00 -10.50
CA ASN A 117 -14.34 -8.16 -9.07
C ASN A 117 -12.94 -8.74 -8.75
N ALA A 118 -12.39 -8.36 -7.61
CA ALA A 118 -11.11 -8.88 -7.13
C ALA A 118 -11.32 -10.17 -6.32
N PRO A 119 -10.35 -11.10 -6.32
CA PRO A 119 -10.44 -12.30 -5.49
C PRO A 119 -10.49 -11.96 -3.99
N PHE A 120 -11.36 -12.64 -3.25
CA PHE A 120 -11.50 -12.49 -1.80
C PHE A 120 -11.84 -13.82 -1.09
N ALA A 121 -11.55 -13.92 0.21
CA ALA A 121 -11.73 -15.17 0.97
C ALA A 121 -13.16 -15.39 1.50
N ASN A 122 -13.88 -14.34 1.89
CA ASN A 122 -15.20 -14.44 2.52
C ASN A 122 -16.35 -14.75 1.54
N GLN A 123 -16.22 -15.87 0.83
CA GLN A 123 -17.13 -16.41 -0.18
C GLN A 123 -18.36 -17.10 0.44
N VAL A 124 -19.14 -16.34 1.21
CA VAL A 124 -20.42 -16.81 1.77
C VAL A 124 -21.46 -17.02 0.68
N GLU A 125 -22.45 -17.90 0.91
CA GLU A 125 -23.49 -18.28 -0.06
C GLU A 125 -24.22 -17.08 -0.68
N GLU A 126 -24.52 -16.05 0.12
CA GLU A 126 -25.17 -14.82 -0.36
C GLU A 126 -24.33 -14.11 -1.43
N LYS A 127 -23.01 -13.99 -1.24
CA LYS A 127 -22.12 -13.36 -2.21
C LYS A 127 -21.97 -14.22 -3.47
N GLN A 128 -21.79 -15.52 -3.30
CA GLN A 128 -21.73 -16.45 -4.45
C GLN A 128 -23.02 -16.39 -5.29
N THR A 129 -24.17 -16.30 -4.63
CA THR A 129 -25.48 -16.17 -5.27
C THR A 129 -25.61 -14.83 -5.99
N ALA A 130 -25.17 -13.73 -5.37
CA ALA A 130 -25.10 -12.42 -5.99
C ALA A 130 -24.20 -12.41 -7.24
N ASP A 131 -23.00 -12.99 -7.15
CA ASP A 131 -22.02 -13.06 -8.24
C ASP A 131 -22.55 -13.88 -9.43
N ALA A 132 -23.19 -15.03 -9.14
CA ALA A 132 -23.83 -15.85 -10.17
C ALA A 132 -24.97 -15.08 -10.87
N TYR A 133 -25.75 -14.29 -10.14
CA TYR A 133 -26.82 -13.50 -10.74
C TYR A 133 -26.30 -12.31 -11.54
N ILE A 134 -25.27 -11.62 -11.06
CA ILE A 134 -24.60 -10.53 -11.80
C ILE A 134 -24.01 -11.06 -13.12
N ARG A 135 -23.47 -12.28 -13.13
CA ARG A 135 -23.01 -12.95 -14.35
C ARG A 135 -24.13 -13.14 -15.37
N THR A 136 -25.29 -13.61 -14.96
CA THR A 136 -26.46 -13.72 -15.85
C THR A 136 -26.81 -12.36 -16.48
N ILE A 137 -26.79 -11.28 -15.69
CA ILE A 137 -27.02 -9.92 -16.22
C ILE A 137 -25.92 -9.53 -17.22
N ALA A 138 -24.65 -9.81 -16.92
CA ALA A 138 -23.54 -9.52 -17.81
C ALA A 138 -23.69 -10.27 -19.16
N GLU A 139 -24.07 -11.55 -19.13
CA GLU A 139 -24.33 -12.37 -20.31
C GLU A 139 -25.53 -11.85 -21.13
N GLU A 140 -26.62 -11.45 -20.48
CA GLU A 140 -27.80 -10.85 -21.12
C GLU A 140 -27.45 -9.61 -21.97
N TYR A 141 -26.54 -8.76 -21.45
CA TYR A 141 -26.08 -7.56 -22.15
C TYR A 141 -24.81 -7.78 -22.98
N GLN A 142 -24.26 -8.99 -22.98
CA GLN A 142 -22.99 -9.33 -23.65
C GLN A 142 -21.82 -8.45 -23.18
N VAL A 143 -21.79 -8.13 -21.88
CA VAL A 143 -20.73 -7.36 -21.23
C VAL A 143 -19.71 -8.34 -20.64
N PRO A 144 -18.40 -8.18 -20.91
CA PRO A 144 -17.39 -9.02 -20.29
C PRO A 144 -17.36 -8.83 -18.76
N LEU A 145 -17.08 -9.91 -18.05
CA LEU A 145 -16.96 -9.96 -16.59
C LEU A 145 -15.69 -10.75 -16.23
N ILE A 146 -14.79 -10.13 -15.46
CA ILE A 146 -13.72 -10.85 -14.76
C ILE A 146 -14.20 -11.10 -13.34
N GLU A 147 -14.46 -12.37 -13.03
CA GLU A 147 -14.74 -12.78 -11.66
C GLU A 147 -13.45 -13.29 -11.01
N GLY A 148 -12.84 -12.47 -10.16
CA GLY A 148 -11.52 -12.70 -9.59
C GLY A 148 -11.39 -14.06 -8.89
N ASN A 149 -12.39 -14.49 -8.11
CA ASN A 149 -12.29 -15.78 -7.42
C ASN A 149 -12.24 -16.98 -8.39
N GLN A 150 -12.77 -16.85 -9.60
CA GLN A 150 -12.68 -17.88 -10.64
C GLN A 150 -11.38 -17.85 -11.44
N CYS A 151 -10.69 -16.71 -11.46
CA CYS A 151 -9.41 -16.52 -12.15
C CYS A 151 -8.21 -16.61 -11.20
N LYS A 152 -8.43 -16.97 -9.92
CA LYS A 152 -7.41 -16.94 -8.86
C LYS A 152 -6.19 -17.81 -9.19
N GLU A 153 -6.42 -19.00 -9.74
CA GLU A 153 -5.37 -19.93 -10.14
C GLU A 153 -4.54 -19.36 -11.29
N GLU A 154 -5.17 -18.72 -12.28
CA GLU A 154 -4.48 -18.05 -13.39
C GLU A 154 -3.66 -16.85 -12.90
N MET A 155 -4.21 -16.08 -11.96
CA MET A 155 -3.53 -14.96 -11.29
C MET A 155 -2.44 -15.40 -10.31
N GLN A 156 -2.34 -16.69 -10.00
CA GLN A 156 -1.43 -17.25 -8.98
C GLN A 156 -1.62 -16.60 -7.60
N ILE A 157 -2.86 -16.27 -7.26
CA ILE A 157 -3.21 -15.68 -5.97
C ILE A 157 -3.33 -16.77 -4.89
N ARG A 158 -2.58 -16.59 -3.81
CA ARG A 158 -2.57 -17.42 -2.60
C ARG A 158 -3.06 -16.57 -1.44
N PHE A 159 -4.26 -16.84 -0.94
CA PHE A 159 -4.91 -16.00 0.07
C PHE A 159 -4.07 -15.77 1.34
N ALA A 160 -3.30 -16.76 1.79
CA ALA A 160 -2.41 -16.62 2.94
C ALA A 160 -1.30 -15.56 2.74
N ASP A 161 -0.87 -15.34 1.49
CA ASP A 161 0.19 -14.39 1.16
C ASP A 161 -0.33 -13.06 0.62
N ASP A 162 -1.49 -13.09 -0.04
CA ASP A 162 -1.93 -12.03 -0.95
C ASP A 162 -3.15 -11.24 -0.43
N LEU A 163 -3.75 -11.65 0.70
CA LEU A 163 -4.84 -10.89 1.32
C LEU A 163 -4.35 -10.05 2.49
N LEU A 164 -4.91 -8.84 2.60
CA LEU A 164 -4.82 -8.01 3.80
C LEU A 164 -5.83 -8.50 4.84
N ASP A 165 -7.06 -8.74 4.39
CA ASP A 165 -8.17 -9.25 5.18
C ASP A 165 -9.06 -10.15 4.31
N ALA A 166 -10.14 -10.68 4.87
CA ALA A 166 -10.98 -11.64 4.17
C ALA A 166 -11.69 -11.10 2.91
N SER A 167 -11.68 -9.78 2.70
CA SER A 167 -12.34 -9.08 1.58
C SER A 167 -11.38 -8.31 0.66
N HIS A 168 -10.14 -8.04 1.10
CA HIS A 168 -9.21 -7.16 0.38
C HIS A 168 -7.84 -7.81 0.14
N LEU A 169 -7.33 -7.65 -1.08
CA LEU A 169 -5.94 -7.97 -1.41
C LEU A 169 -4.98 -7.01 -0.70
N ASN A 170 -3.81 -7.52 -0.33
CA ASN A 170 -2.68 -6.68 0.06
C ASN A 170 -1.90 -6.20 -1.18
N TYR A 171 -0.76 -5.56 -0.97
CA TYR A 171 0.14 -5.10 -2.04
C TYR A 171 0.51 -6.22 -3.02
N TYR A 172 0.94 -7.37 -2.51
CA TYR A 172 1.40 -8.49 -3.32
C TYR A 172 0.28 -9.10 -4.16
N GLY A 173 -0.89 -9.30 -3.58
CA GLY A 173 -2.08 -9.76 -4.29
C GLY A 173 -2.56 -8.76 -5.34
N SER A 174 -2.50 -7.47 -5.00
CA SER A 174 -2.90 -6.39 -5.90
C SER A 174 -2.04 -6.34 -7.16
N LEU A 175 -0.72 -6.53 -7.05
CA LEU A 175 0.17 -6.60 -8.22
C LEU A 175 -0.26 -7.70 -9.19
N LYS A 176 -0.49 -8.92 -8.69
CA LYS A 176 -0.93 -10.07 -9.50
C LYS A 176 -2.26 -9.79 -10.20
N TYR A 177 -3.23 -9.23 -9.46
CA TYR A 177 -4.53 -8.88 -10.00
C TYR A 177 -4.42 -7.78 -11.07
N THR A 178 -3.65 -6.72 -10.82
CA THR A 178 -3.50 -5.61 -11.77
C THR A 178 -2.71 -6.02 -13.01
N ASP A 179 -1.73 -6.92 -12.89
CA ASP A 179 -1.00 -7.47 -14.03
C ASP A 179 -1.94 -8.29 -14.92
N TYR A 180 -2.79 -9.13 -14.33
CA TYR A 180 -3.82 -9.88 -15.06
C TYR A 180 -4.81 -8.94 -15.77
N LEU A 181 -5.32 -7.92 -15.05
CA LEU A 181 -6.24 -6.93 -15.62
C LEU A 181 -5.57 -6.14 -16.74
N ALA A 182 -4.30 -5.74 -16.58
CA ALA A 182 -3.55 -5.03 -17.61
C ALA A 182 -3.37 -5.88 -18.87
N ALA A 183 -3.04 -7.18 -18.73
CA ALA A 183 -2.93 -8.10 -19.85
C ALA A 183 -4.27 -8.23 -20.59
N TRP A 184 -5.38 -8.40 -19.87
CA TRP A 184 -6.71 -8.43 -20.46
C TRP A 184 -7.02 -7.13 -21.21
N MET A 185 -6.74 -5.97 -20.60
CA MET A 185 -6.98 -4.66 -21.22
C MET A 185 -6.16 -4.47 -22.50
N GLN A 186 -4.88 -4.89 -22.52
CA GLN A 186 -4.02 -4.79 -23.71
C GLN A 186 -4.51 -5.67 -24.87
N GLU A 187 -5.13 -6.82 -24.57
CA GLU A 187 -5.67 -7.72 -25.59
C GLU A 187 -7.01 -7.22 -26.16
N HIS A 188 -7.83 -6.55 -25.34
CA HIS A 188 -9.22 -6.24 -25.69
C HIS A 188 -9.49 -4.75 -25.97
N ILE A 189 -8.58 -3.85 -25.58
CA ILE A 189 -8.77 -2.41 -25.65
C ILE A 189 -7.51 -1.74 -26.22
N ASP A 190 -7.70 -0.83 -27.18
CA ASP A 190 -6.63 0.04 -27.67
C ASP A 190 -6.37 1.18 -26.67
N ILE A 191 -5.42 0.97 -25.77
CA ILE A 191 -5.00 1.97 -24.76
C ILE A 191 -3.60 2.46 -25.13
N PRO A 192 -3.44 3.74 -25.49
CA PRO A 192 -2.14 4.26 -25.85
C PRO A 192 -1.18 4.28 -24.66
N ASP A 193 0.08 3.92 -24.90
CA ASP A 193 1.15 4.10 -23.93
C ASP A 193 1.36 5.59 -23.66
N ARG A 194 1.28 5.98 -22.39
CA ARG A 194 1.44 7.37 -21.92
C ARG A 194 2.76 7.61 -21.20
N ARG A 195 3.68 6.64 -21.19
CA ARG A 195 5.03 6.86 -20.66
C ARG A 195 5.71 7.96 -21.48
N ASN A 196 6.41 8.86 -20.78
CA ASN A 196 7.06 10.05 -21.34
C ASN A 196 6.10 11.11 -21.93
N ASP A 197 4.78 10.97 -21.78
CA ASP A 197 3.83 12.04 -22.07
C ASP A 197 3.82 13.04 -20.90
N ALA A 198 4.17 14.30 -21.18
CA ALA A 198 4.25 15.35 -20.17
C ALA A 198 2.92 15.56 -19.41
N ALA A 199 1.77 15.27 -20.04
CA ALA A 199 0.48 15.36 -19.37
C ALA A 199 0.28 14.28 -18.27
N TYR A 200 1.07 13.19 -18.32
CA TYR A 200 1.00 12.05 -17.41
C TYR A 200 2.24 11.90 -16.54
N GLU A 201 3.20 12.84 -16.61
CA GLU A 201 4.47 12.80 -15.87
C GLU A 201 4.26 12.56 -14.37
N LYS A 202 3.18 13.10 -13.80
CA LYS A 202 2.85 12.93 -12.39
C LYS A 202 2.69 11.46 -11.98
N TRP A 203 2.20 10.59 -12.87
CA TRP A 203 2.10 9.15 -12.59
C TRP A 203 3.49 8.50 -12.44
N ALA A 204 4.42 8.85 -13.31
CA ALA A 204 5.81 8.37 -13.24
C ALA A 204 6.50 8.85 -11.96
N GLN A 205 6.37 10.13 -11.63
CA GLN A 205 6.93 10.71 -10.40
C GLN A 205 6.36 10.04 -9.14
N ILE A 206 5.05 9.78 -9.09
CA ILE A 206 4.42 9.13 -7.95
C ILE A 206 4.82 7.65 -7.85
N SER A 207 4.96 6.96 -8.97
CA SER A 207 5.46 5.58 -9.01
C SER A 207 6.92 5.48 -8.55
N GLU A 208 7.77 6.42 -8.96
CA GLU A 208 9.15 6.53 -8.49
C GLU A 208 9.19 6.78 -6.98
N LEU A 209 8.46 7.79 -6.49
CA LEU A 209 8.35 8.11 -5.07
C LEU A 209 7.89 6.90 -4.25
N PHE A 210 6.89 6.16 -4.73
CA PHE A 210 6.42 4.92 -4.11
C PHE A 210 7.54 3.89 -3.97
N ARG A 211 8.33 3.67 -5.03
CA ARG A 211 9.46 2.73 -4.99
C ARG A 211 10.48 3.14 -3.93
N HIS A 212 10.83 4.42 -3.88
CA HIS A 212 11.80 4.97 -2.92
C HIS A 212 11.33 4.90 -1.46
N ARG A 213 10.05 5.20 -1.21
CA ARG A 213 9.52 5.24 0.17
C ARG A 213 9.07 3.88 0.69
N GLU A 214 8.47 3.05 -0.16
CA GLU A 214 7.77 1.84 0.28
C GLU A 214 8.52 0.55 -0.07
N LEU A 215 9.29 0.50 -1.17
CA LEU A 215 9.85 -0.74 -1.69
C LEU A 215 11.34 -0.92 -1.40
N ASN A 216 12.18 0.08 -1.68
CA ASN A 216 13.65 -0.06 -1.57
C ASN A 216 14.07 -0.55 -0.18
N GLY A 217 13.56 0.10 0.88
CA GLY A 217 13.87 -0.29 2.26
C GLY A 217 13.35 -1.67 2.63
N ARG A 218 12.18 -2.09 2.11
CA ARG A 218 11.64 -3.44 2.36
C ARG A 218 12.49 -4.52 1.69
N GLN A 219 12.95 -4.27 0.46
CA GLN A 219 13.85 -5.19 -0.25
C GLN A 219 15.17 -5.37 0.49
N LEU A 220 15.76 -4.30 1.01
CA LEU A 220 16.98 -4.38 1.83
C LEU A 220 16.76 -5.17 3.12
N LYS A 221 15.59 -5.00 3.77
CA LYS A 221 15.20 -5.73 4.98
C LYS A 221 14.98 -7.24 4.77
N GLU A 222 14.83 -7.71 3.54
CA GLU A 222 14.74 -9.15 3.26
C GLU A 222 16.12 -9.81 3.16
N ILE A 223 17.20 -9.03 3.11
CA ILE A 223 18.56 -9.55 2.96
C ILE A 223 19.19 -9.81 4.33
N GLU A 224 19.64 -11.05 4.54
CA GLU A 224 20.18 -11.50 5.84
C GLU A 224 21.71 -11.65 5.86
N THR A 225 22.36 -11.62 4.69
CA THR A 225 23.82 -11.83 4.58
C THR A 225 24.54 -10.59 4.10
N LYS A 226 25.74 -10.36 4.65
CA LYS A 226 26.58 -9.20 4.33
C LYS A 226 26.84 -9.07 2.82
N ASP A 227 27.27 -10.16 2.19
CA ASP A 227 27.69 -10.13 0.79
C ASP A 227 26.51 -9.81 -0.14
N ALA A 228 25.34 -10.41 0.09
CA ALA A 228 24.14 -10.08 -0.67
C ALA A 228 23.68 -8.64 -0.43
N TYR A 229 23.83 -8.11 0.79
CA TYR A 229 23.45 -6.73 1.12
C TYR A 229 24.35 -5.74 0.38
N MET A 230 25.66 -5.99 0.36
CA MET A 230 26.62 -5.16 -0.35
C MET A 230 26.42 -5.20 -1.87
N GLU A 231 26.03 -6.34 -2.46
CA GLU A 231 25.65 -6.38 -3.88
C GLU A 231 24.35 -5.61 -4.13
N ALA A 232 23.33 -5.78 -3.29
CA ALA A 232 22.06 -5.05 -3.43
C ALA A 232 22.25 -3.52 -3.35
N LEU A 233 23.19 -3.04 -2.51
CA LEU A 233 23.54 -1.62 -2.44
C LEU A 233 24.14 -1.06 -3.74
N LYS A 234 24.84 -1.88 -4.53
CA LYS A 234 25.40 -1.46 -5.82
C LYS A 234 24.32 -1.34 -6.89
N GLU A 235 23.24 -2.11 -6.76
CA GLU A 235 22.09 -2.06 -7.66
C GLU A 235 21.07 -0.98 -7.28
N GLN A 236 21.24 -0.33 -6.11
CA GLN A 236 20.36 0.75 -5.69
C GLN A 236 20.46 1.97 -6.63
N PRO A 237 19.39 2.75 -6.76
CA PRO A 237 19.41 3.98 -7.54
C PRO A 237 20.45 4.97 -7.03
N ASP A 238 20.88 5.87 -7.93
CA ASP A 238 21.81 6.94 -7.59
C ASP A 238 21.35 7.84 -6.44
N SER A 239 20.04 7.87 -6.12
CA SER A 239 19.51 8.61 -4.98
C SER A 239 20.00 8.08 -3.62
N VAL A 240 20.44 6.82 -3.54
CA VAL A 240 20.79 6.17 -2.29
C VAL A 240 22.19 6.58 -1.81
N THR A 241 22.29 6.88 -0.52
CA THR A 241 23.53 7.10 0.21
C THR A 241 23.67 6.00 1.26
N ALA A 242 24.77 5.25 1.21
CA ALA A 242 25.07 4.21 2.21
C ALA A 242 26.28 4.65 3.06
N VAL A 243 26.14 4.54 4.37
CA VAL A 243 27.23 4.78 5.34
C VAL A 243 27.57 3.44 5.96
N CYS A 244 28.79 2.94 5.69
CA CYS A 244 29.30 1.68 6.21
C CYS A 244 30.39 1.98 7.24
N TRP A 245 30.32 1.42 8.43
CA TRP A 245 31.34 1.64 9.46
C TRP A 245 31.54 0.44 10.38
N GLU A 246 32.77 0.33 10.89
CA GLU A 246 33.16 -0.61 11.92
C GLU A 246 33.61 0.18 13.16
N ASN A 247 33.25 -0.27 14.36
CA ASN A 247 33.78 0.32 15.59
C ASN A 247 35.28 0.01 15.69
N ASN A 248 36.10 1.02 16.01
CA ASN A 248 37.57 0.93 15.95
C ASN A 248 38.12 0.47 14.58
N GLY A 249 37.41 0.79 13.49
CA GLY A 249 37.77 0.35 12.15
C GLY A 249 37.60 1.44 11.09
N ALA A 250 37.26 1.01 9.88
CA ALA A 250 37.06 1.89 8.74
C ALA A 250 35.63 2.43 8.68
N LEU A 251 35.49 3.64 8.14
CA LEU A 251 34.21 4.20 7.72
C LEU A 251 34.28 4.59 6.24
N ASN A 252 33.24 4.22 5.49
CA ASN A 252 33.07 4.56 4.09
C ASN A 252 31.68 5.12 3.84
N ILE A 253 31.58 6.18 3.04
CA ILE A 253 30.30 6.72 2.56
C ILE A 253 30.24 6.51 1.05
N TYR A 254 29.18 5.86 0.59
CA TYR A 254 28.90 5.62 -0.81
C TYR A 254 27.71 6.46 -1.26
N GLN A 255 27.84 7.11 -2.42
CA GLN A 255 26.74 7.79 -3.11
C GLN A 255 26.80 7.43 -4.59
N ALA A 256 25.67 7.01 -5.18
CA ALA A 256 25.60 6.62 -6.59
C ALA A 256 26.72 5.64 -7.00
N GLY A 257 26.94 4.61 -6.17
CA GLY A 257 27.97 3.58 -6.38
C GLY A 257 29.43 4.03 -6.21
N ALA A 258 29.69 5.31 -5.93
CA ALA A 258 31.04 5.83 -5.70
C ALA A 258 31.31 6.08 -4.21
N CYS A 259 32.50 5.71 -3.75
CA CYS A 259 32.97 6.11 -2.41
C CYS A 259 33.31 7.60 -2.41
N VAL A 260 32.55 8.40 -1.66
CA VAL A 260 32.71 9.86 -1.57
C VAL A 260 33.47 10.30 -0.33
N PHE A 261 33.63 9.41 0.65
CA PHE A 261 34.40 9.66 1.87
C PHE A 261 34.90 8.35 2.47
N GLN A 262 36.14 8.37 2.95
CA GLN A 262 36.75 7.26 3.66
C GLN A 262 37.57 7.81 4.83
N ALA A 263 37.49 7.16 5.98
CA ALA A 263 38.29 7.46 7.17
C ALA A 263 38.58 6.18 7.96
N THR A 264 39.60 6.22 8.82
CA THR A 264 39.89 5.16 9.80
C THR A 264 39.82 5.75 11.20
N SER A 265 39.56 4.91 12.19
CA SER A 265 39.45 5.30 13.59
C SER A 265 40.78 5.65 14.27
N ASP A 266 41.88 5.69 13.50
CA ASP A 266 43.23 6.02 13.99
C ASP A 266 43.37 7.52 14.34
N GLU A 267 42.51 8.36 13.76
CA GLU A 267 42.48 9.79 13.98
C GLU A 267 41.07 10.26 14.33
N ASP A 268 40.97 11.31 15.14
CA ASP A 268 39.69 11.98 15.40
C ASP A 268 39.24 12.73 14.15
N TYR A 269 37.99 12.54 13.75
CA TYR A 269 37.42 13.25 12.61
C TYR A 269 35.96 13.62 12.83
N VAL A 270 35.54 14.69 12.15
CA VAL A 270 34.15 15.09 12.03
C VAL A 270 33.83 15.30 10.56
N LYS A 271 32.80 14.61 10.07
CA LYS A 271 32.29 14.77 8.72
C LYS A 271 30.82 15.17 8.77
N TYR A 272 30.48 16.17 7.98
CA TYR A 272 29.11 16.59 7.74
C TYR A 272 28.78 16.43 6.25
N LEU A 273 27.56 16.01 5.96
CA LEU A 273 27.03 15.86 4.62
C LEU A 273 25.53 16.21 4.61
N ASN A 274 25.13 17.07 3.68
CA ASN A 274 23.71 17.34 3.43
C ASN A 274 23.14 16.22 2.53
N LEU A 275 22.05 15.60 2.97
CA LEU A 275 21.36 14.50 2.29
C LEU A 275 20.07 14.98 1.61
N ALA A 276 20.07 16.18 1.03
CA ALA A 276 18.90 16.90 0.51
C ALA A 276 17.92 17.34 1.60
N GLY A 277 17.12 16.42 2.14
CA GLY A 277 16.10 16.69 3.17
C GLY A 277 16.59 16.54 4.62
N SER A 278 17.71 15.84 4.81
CA SER A 278 18.28 15.51 6.13
C SER A 278 19.76 15.89 6.23
N ASP A 279 20.26 15.89 7.46
CA ASP A 279 21.65 16.16 7.79
C ASP A 279 22.35 14.92 8.35
N LEU A 280 23.42 14.49 7.70
CA LEU A 280 24.32 13.45 8.20
C LEU A 280 25.52 14.10 8.90
N ALA A 281 25.71 13.74 10.16
CA ALA A 281 26.91 14.05 10.93
C ALA A 281 27.58 12.74 11.39
N ILE A 282 28.87 12.65 11.15
CA ILE A 282 29.70 11.53 11.58
C ILE A 282 30.82 12.10 12.43
N ARG A 283 31.04 11.51 13.60
CA ARG A 283 32.13 11.87 14.49
C ARG A 283 32.86 10.62 14.95
N CYS A 284 34.17 10.58 14.78
CA CYS A 284 35.05 9.62 15.43
C CYS A 284 35.85 10.33 16.52
N THR A 285 35.83 9.77 17.73
CA THR A 285 36.61 10.26 18.87
C THR A 285 37.11 9.07 19.69
N ASP A 286 38.42 9.00 19.93
CA ASP A 286 39.05 7.91 20.69
C ASP A 286 38.67 6.51 20.14
N GLY A 287 38.64 6.37 18.80
CA GLY A 287 38.28 5.11 18.12
C GLY A 287 36.77 4.85 17.97
N ASN A 288 35.93 5.64 18.64
CA ASN A 288 34.47 5.46 18.65
C ASN A 288 33.79 6.30 17.57
N THR A 289 33.15 5.63 16.61
CA THR A 289 32.41 6.28 15.52
C THR A 289 30.93 6.42 15.88
N ALA A 290 30.41 7.64 15.82
CA ALA A 290 28.99 7.96 15.94
C ALA A 290 28.46 8.45 14.59
N VAL A 291 27.47 7.73 14.04
CA VAL A 291 26.73 8.10 12.82
C VAL A 291 25.38 8.67 13.22
N ILE A 292 25.10 9.91 12.84
CA ILE A 292 23.94 10.67 13.27
C ILE A 292 23.20 11.22 12.06
N VAL A 293 21.91 10.91 11.91
CA VAL A 293 21.02 11.53 10.91
C VAL A 293 19.91 12.26 11.66
N ASP A 294 19.71 13.54 11.38
CA ASP A 294 18.65 14.37 12.00
C ASP A 294 18.60 14.32 13.53
N ARG A 295 19.79 14.27 14.16
CA ARG A 295 20.01 14.19 15.63
C ARG A 295 19.70 12.83 16.25
N GLU A 296 19.34 11.82 15.45
CA GLU A 296 19.24 10.44 15.87
C GLU A 296 20.56 9.72 15.59
N GLN A 297 21.12 9.06 16.60
CA GLN A 297 22.35 8.27 16.47
C GLN A 297 22.00 6.81 16.15
N TYR A 298 22.66 6.24 15.15
CA TYR A 298 22.46 4.87 14.70
C TYR A 298 23.62 3.96 15.12
N HIS A 299 23.29 2.77 15.60
CA HIS A 299 24.22 1.72 15.99
C HIS A 299 23.48 0.38 16.04
N PHE A 300 24.06 -0.67 15.46
CA PHE A 300 23.43 -1.99 15.33
C PHE A 300 24.27 -3.13 15.91
N THR A 301 25.58 -3.11 15.71
CA THR A 301 26.53 -4.08 16.29
C THR A 301 27.81 -3.41 16.76
N GLU A 302 28.37 -3.90 17.87
CA GLU A 302 29.65 -3.48 18.42
C GLU A 302 30.83 -4.12 17.70
N ASP A 303 30.70 -5.40 17.34
CA ASP A 303 31.75 -6.20 16.72
C ASP A 303 31.31 -6.58 15.29
N GLY A 304 31.64 -5.73 14.33
CA GLY A 304 31.39 -5.99 12.91
C GLY A 304 30.97 -4.77 12.11
N LEU A 305 30.36 -5.03 10.95
CA LEU A 305 30.03 -4.00 9.97
C LEU A 305 28.63 -3.46 10.22
N ASN A 306 28.53 -2.16 10.48
CA ASN A 306 27.27 -1.44 10.52
C ASN A 306 27.06 -0.73 9.18
N ILE A 307 25.81 -0.70 8.71
CA ILE A 307 25.39 -0.04 7.48
C ILE A 307 24.12 0.74 7.74
N LEU A 308 24.10 2.01 7.33
CA LEU A 308 22.92 2.87 7.34
C LEU A 308 22.63 3.32 5.91
N VAL A 309 21.37 3.20 5.48
CA VAL A 309 20.96 3.49 4.10
C VAL A 309 19.92 4.61 4.10
N TYR A 310 20.27 5.72 3.45
CA TYR A 310 19.41 6.88 3.28
C TYR A 310 19.04 7.06 1.82
N ASP A 311 17.76 7.32 1.54
CA ASP A 311 17.28 7.57 0.18
C ASP A 311 16.91 9.05 0.00
N ARG A 312 17.64 9.74 -0.89
CA ARG A 312 17.50 11.19 -1.11
C ARG A 312 16.21 11.59 -1.83
N ILE A 313 15.49 10.66 -2.46
CA ILE A 313 14.16 10.92 -3.03
C ILE A 313 13.08 10.68 -1.99
N ALA A 314 13.26 9.66 -1.15
CA ALA A 314 12.36 9.40 -0.03
C ALA A 314 12.49 10.44 1.10
N GLU A 315 13.67 11.07 1.18
CA GLU A 315 14.11 11.97 2.25
C GLU A 315 14.06 11.32 3.64
N GLN A 316 14.45 10.04 3.72
CA GLN A 316 14.45 9.28 4.97
C GLN A 316 15.49 8.16 4.96
N VAL A 317 15.86 7.69 6.16
CA VAL A 317 16.55 6.41 6.33
C VAL A 317 15.58 5.29 5.93
N ILE A 318 15.96 4.48 4.95
CA ILE A 318 15.12 3.39 4.43
C ILE A 318 15.47 2.04 5.04
N ASP A 319 16.72 1.87 5.51
CA ASP A 319 17.15 0.68 6.22
C ASP A 319 18.43 0.92 7.05
N GLY A 320 18.67 0.04 8.02
CA GLY A 320 19.87 -0.01 8.83
C GLY A 320 20.13 -1.44 9.32
N VAL A 321 21.38 -1.88 9.25
CA VAL A 321 21.76 -3.26 9.59
C VAL A 321 23.19 -3.33 10.12
N GLY A 322 23.41 -4.19 11.11
CA GLY A 322 24.71 -4.64 11.58
C GLY A 322 24.96 -6.09 11.16
N PHE A 323 26.17 -6.42 10.75
CA PHE A 323 26.61 -7.80 10.53
C PHE A 323 27.64 -8.16 11.60
N ASP A 324 27.21 -8.95 12.58
CA ASP A 324 27.99 -9.28 13.78
C ASP A 324 29.01 -10.40 13.49
N GLU A 325 30.29 -10.12 13.66
CA GLU A 325 31.36 -11.11 13.44
C GLU A 325 31.27 -12.30 14.39
N LYS A 326 30.75 -12.09 15.61
CA LYS A 326 30.63 -13.13 16.64
C LYS A 326 29.46 -14.08 16.39
N ASN A 327 28.53 -13.70 15.53
CA ASN A 327 27.33 -14.47 15.20
C ASN A 327 27.28 -14.83 13.71
N GLU A 328 28.41 -15.29 13.16
CA GLU A 328 28.54 -15.73 11.76
C GLU A 328 28.12 -14.67 10.72
N MET A 329 28.25 -13.37 11.05
CA MET A 329 27.81 -12.24 10.21
C MET A 329 26.29 -12.23 9.97
N ALA A 330 25.50 -12.70 10.93
CA ALA A 330 24.05 -12.55 10.88
C ALA A 330 23.63 -11.06 10.92
N ALA A 331 22.59 -10.72 10.17
CA ALA A 331 21.99 -9.39 10.20
C ALA A 331 21.34 -9.09 11.57
N VAL A 332 21.68 -7.94 12.15
CA VAL A 332 21.15 -7.36 13.39
C VAL A 332 20.52 -6.02 13.02
N ARG A 333 19.31 -5.73 13.48
CA ARG A 333 18.57 -4.51 13.12
C ARG A 333 18.01 -3.81 14.33
#